data_AF-R8VUN6-F1
#
_entry.id   AF-R8VUN6-F1
#
_cell.length_a   1.000
_cell.length_b   1.000
_cell.length_c   1.000
_cell.angle_alpha   90.00
_cell.angle_beta   90.00
_cell.angle_gamma   90.00
#
_symmetry.space_group_name_H-M   'P 1'
#
loop_
_entity.id
_entity.type
_entity.pdbx_description
1 polymer ?
#
loop_
_entity_poly.entity_id
_entity_poly.type
_entity_poly.pdbx_seq_one_letter_code
_entity_poly.pdbx_strand_id
1 'polypeptide(L)'
;MEDARINTTEEWKYMQQVCEQLCFGIYELRCLADNGEQVLRYFIVIKDENGLIWKWTRLAQYADTRTGVVSSITRSNYKKLRYVTQMLNYFFCGPDTPHRIHRFSQITYEKITDYFEHYAKIPSERTGRYRTQLQVSECILTCTQFVDNLLKDGIKLAVKKKELWKKEEKLERQGGQIRSFQKKVATIPNFHVTCFSEEKQPIFRDIPNKVLQRMFQLAFRYMPYLVMPMALGAFAGLRPGECCQVQQEFVGGFQCQYVAGRLHAVTFDLTRNRQLRSDGVSTKSIEWYRKQN
;
A
#
# COMPACT_ATOMS: atom_id res chain seq x y z
N MET A 1 37.15 -43.40 -13.63
CA MET A 1 36.05 -42.76 -14.37
C MET A 1 34.77 -43.38 -13.84
N GLU A 2 34.31 -42.87 -12.69
CA GLU A 2 33.01 -43.26 -12.14
C GLU A 2 31.96 -42.38 -12.79
N ASP A 3 31.08 -43.03 -13.55
CA ASP A 3 29.85 -42.43 -14.04
C ASP A 3 29.01 -41.99 -12.84
N ALA A 4 29.05 -40.69 -12.53
CA ALA A 4 28.05 -40.05 -11.70
C ALA A 4 26.72 -40.09 -12.45
N ARG A 5 26.04 -41.23 -12.39
CA ARG A 5 24.62 -41.32 -12.77
C ARG A 5 23.85 -40.48 -11.75
N ILE A 6 23.62 -39.24 -12.14
CA ILE A 6 22.74 -38.28 -11.48
C ILE A 6 21.43 -39.00 -11.17
N ASN A 7 21.16 -39.19 -9.87
CA ASN A 7 19.94 -39.83 -9.39
C ASN A 7 18.80 -38.83 -9.52
N THR A 8 18.26 -38.69 -10.74
CA THR A 8 17.25 -37.71 -11.14
C THR A 8 16.07 -37.64 -10.17
N THR A 9 15.73 -38.73 -9.50
CA THR A 9 14.58 -38.83 -8.59
C THR A 9 14.73 -38.00 -7.31
N GLU A 10 15.94 -37.88 -6.77
CA GLU A 10 16.19 -37.10 -5.54
C GLU A 10 16.27 -35.61 -5.84
N GLU A 11 16.91 -35.25 -6.96
CA GLU A 11 16.92 -33.88 -7.47
C GLU A 11 15.51 -33.37 -7.79
N TRP A 12 14.66 -34.22 -8.40
CA TRP A 12 13.26 -33.88 -8.66
C TRP A 12 12.47 -33.63 -7.38
N LYS A 13 12.64 -34.47 -6.35
CA LYS A 13 11.99 -34.28 -5.04
C LYS A 13 12.47 -33.00 -4.36
N TYR A 14 13.77 -32.73 -4.39
CA TYR A 14 14.34 -31.50 -3.87
C TYR A 14 13.81 -30.27 -4.61
N MET A 15 13.81 -30.29 -5.95
CA MET A 15 13.26 -29.20 -6.77
C MET A 15 11.77 -28.97 -6.51
N GLN A 16 11.00 -30.04 -6.30
CA GLN A 16 9.58 -29.95 -5.97
C GLN A 16 9.37 -29.33 -4.59
N GLN A 17 10.15 -29.74 -3.59
CA GLN A 17 10.14 -29.17 -2.24
C GLN A 17 10.53 -27.68 -2.25
N VAL A 18 11.57 -27.30 -2.98
CA VAL A 18 11.98 -25.90 -3.16
C VAL A 18 10.86 -25.11 -3.83
N CYS A 19 10.21 -25.65 -4.86
CA CYS A 19 9.11 -24.99 -5.56
C CYS A 19 7.86 -24.79 -4.69
N GLU A 20 7.60 -25.68 -3.72
CA GLU A 20 6.50 -25.54 -2.76
C GLU A 20 6.72 -24.40 -1.76
N GLN A 21 7.98 -24.05 -1.51
CA GLN A 21 8.38 -22.94 -0.63
C GLN A 21 8.43 -21.59 -1.36
N LEU A 22 8.30 -21.57 -2.69
CA LEU A 22 8.33 -20.33 -3.46
C LEU A 22 7.03 -19.54 -3.29
N CYS A 23 7.17 -18.24 -3.03
CA CYS A 23 6.04 -17.31 -2.93
C CYS A 23 6.26 -16.05 -3.78
N PHE A 24 5.16 -15.44 -4.22
CA PHE A 24 5.21 -14.09 -4.75
C PHE A 24 5.49 -13.12 -3.60
N GLY A 25 6.40 -12.18 -3.87
CA GLY A 25 6.77 -11.10 -2.98
C GLY A 25 6.93 -9.79 -3.75
N ILE A 26 7.12 -8.70 -3.01
CA ILE A 26 7.38 -7.38 -3.57
C ILE A 26 8.87 -7.07 -3.40
N TYR A 27 9.49 -6.59 -4.48
CA TYR A 27 10.79 -5.95 -4.44
C TYR A 27 10.61 -4.44 -4.56
N GLU A 28 11.27 -3.68 -3.69
CA GLU A 28 11.27 -2.22 -3.66
C GLU A 28 12.59 -1.70 -4.23
N LEU A 29 12.52 -1.00 -5.36
CA LEU A 29 13.62 -0.25 -5.94
C LEU A 29 13.49 1.22 -5.53
N ARG A 30 14.57 1.78 -4.98
CA ARG A 30 14.67 3.18 -4.60
C ARG A 30 15.52 3.93 -5.61
N CYS A 31 14.98 5.01 -6.15
CA CYS A 31 15.68 5.91 -7.05
C CYS A 31 15.64 7.33 -6.48
N LEU A 32 16.68 8.11 -6.76
CA LEU A 32 16.71 9.55 -6.48
C LEU A 32 16.54 10.27 -7.82
N ALA A 33 15.56 11.18 -7.91
CA ALA A 33 15.39 12.05 -9.06
C ALA A 33 16.35 13.25 -8.98
N ASP A 34 16.64 13.88 -10.12
CA ASP A 34 17.58 15.02 -10.21
C ASP A 34 17.16 16.21 -9.33
N ASN A 35 15.87 16.35 -9.06
CA ASN A 35 15.31 17.38 -8.19
C ASN A 35 15.42 17.04 -6.67
N GLY A 36 16.07 15.93 -6.32
CA GLY A 36 16.25 15.43 -4.96
C GLY A 36 15.06 14.64 -4.39
N GLU A 37 14.02 14.37 -5.18
CA GLU A 37 12.86 13.58 -4.73
C GLU A 37 13.15 12.08 -4.77
N GLN A 38 12.69 11.36 -3.74
CA GLN A 38 12.75 9.90 -3.73
C GLN A 38 11.61 9.29 -4.56
N VAL A 39 11.99 8.43 -5.50
CA VAL A 39 11.08 7.70 -6.38
C VAL A 39 11.14 6.21 -6.02
N LEU A 40 10.01 5.66 -5.61
CA LEU A 40 9.88 4.23 -5.30
C LEU A 40 9.24 3.48 -6.47
N ARG A 41 9.82 2.33 -6.83
CA ARG A 41 9.31 1.41 -7.83
C ARG A 41 9.18 0.03 -7.22
N TYR A 42 8.07 -0.63 -7.50
CA TYR A 42 7.74 -1.92 -6.92
C TYR A 42 7.55 -2.95 -8.01
N PHE A 43 8.14 -4.13 -7.81
CA PHE A 43 8.08 -5.26 -8.72
C PHE A 43 7.51 -6.48 -8.00
N ILE A 44 6.75 -7.29 -8.72
CA ILE A 44 6.33 -8.61 -8.24
C ILE A 44 7.45 -9.57 -8.62
N VAL A 45 8.00 -10.27 -7.62
CA VAL A 45 9.08 -11.24 -7.77
C VAL A 45 8.67 -12.56 -7.11
N ILE A 46 9.31 -13.66 -7.48
CA ILE A 46 9.19 -14.93 -6.78
C ILE A 46 10.38 -15.02 -5.82
N LYS A 47 10.10 -15.30 -4.56
CA LYS A 47 11.09 -15.42 -3.48
C LYS A 47 11.04 -16.82 -2.87
N ASP A 48 12.17 -17.26 -2.34
CA ASP A 48 12.25 -18.43 -1.47
C ASP A 48 11.84 -18.08 -0.02
N GLU A 49 11.91 -19.08 0.86
CA GLU A 49 11.64 -18.96 2.29
C GLU A 49 12.57 -17.96 3.01
N ASN A 50 13.78 -17.76 2.49
CA ASN A 50 14.78 -16.82 3.03
C ASN A 50 14.58 -15.39 2.51
N GLY A 51 13.63 -15.17 1.59
CA GLY A 51 13.36 -13.89 0.97
C GLY A 51 14.31 -13.53 -0.17
N LEU A 52 15.16 -14.46 -0.62
CA LEU A 52 16.00 -14.30 -1.80
C LEU A 52 15.15 -14.35 -3.07
N ILE A 53 15.50 -13.50 -4.04
CA ILE A 53 14.77 -13.43 -5.30
C ILE A 53 15.18 -14.60 -6.18
N TRP A 54 14.25 -15.54 -6.38
CA TRP A 54 14.44 -16.65 -7.30
C TRP A 54 14.14 -16.23 -8.74
N LYS A 55 13.10 -15.41 -8.97
CA LYS A 55 12.72 -14.98 -10.32
C LYS A 55 12.03 -13.63 -10.37
N TRP A 56 12.39 -12.84 -11.37
CA TRP A 56 11.70 -11.60 -11.72
C TRP A 56 10.47 -11.88 -12.56
N THR A 57 9.35 -11.21 -12.25
CA THR A 57 8.11 -11.32 -13.02
C THR A 57 7.79 -10.00 -13.71
N ARG A 58 6.94 -10.07 -14.74
CA ARG A 58 6.35 -8.88 -15.38
C ARG A 58 4.98 -8.53 -14.82
N LEU A 59 4.53 -9.21 -13.76
CA LEU A 59 3.14 -9.12 -13.29
C LEU A 59 2.78 -7.75 -12.71
N ALA A 60 3.77 -7.00 -12.20
CA ALA A 60 3.56 -5.64 -11.68
C ALA A 60 2.92 -4.70 -12.71
N GLN A 61 3.18 -4.90 -14.01
CA GLN A 61 2.63 -4.05 -15.08
C GLN A 61 1.10 -4.16 -15.21
N TYR A 62 0.50 -5.27 -14.78
CA TYR A 62 -0.94 -5.48 -14.83
C TYR A 62 -1.66 -4.99 -13.56
N ALA A 63 -0.94 -4.81 -12.45
CA ALA A 63 -1.50 -4.38 -11.17
C ALA A 63 -1.74 -2.86 -11.12
N ASP A 64 -1.02 -2.10 -11.95
CA ASP A 64 -1.16 -0.66 -12.00
C ASP A 64 -1.94 -0.21 -13.22
N THR A 65 -2.99 0.54 -12.97
CA THR A 65 -3.76 1.23 -14.00
C THR A 65 -3.32 2.68 -14.00
N ARG A 66 -2.71 3.10 -15.11
CA ARG A 66 -2.52 4.52 -15.43
C ARG A 66 -3.91 5.11 -15.66
N THR A 67 -4.60 5.46 -14.59
CA THR A 67 -6.00 5.94 -14.61
C THR A 67 -6.12 7.41 -15.04
N GLY A 68 -5.06 8.02 -15.54
CA GLY A 68 -5.04 9.42 -15.99
C GLY A 68 -3.96 9.67 -17.02
N VAL A 69 -4.12 10.75 -17.79
CA VAL A 69 -3.15 11.22 -18.79
C VAL A 69 -1.81 11.59 -18.14
N VAL A 70 -1.86 12.04 -16.89
CA VAL A 70 -0.70 12.41 -16.08
C VAL A 70 -0.76 11.65 -14.76
N SER A 71 0.36 11.04 -14.37
CA SER A 71 0.52 10.46 -13.03
C SER A 71 1.82 10.92 -12.40
N SER A 72 1.79 11.22 -11.10
CA SER A 72 3.00 11.57 -10.37
C SER A 72 4.02 10.43 -10.40
N ILE A 73 5.29 10.78 -10.66
CA ILE A 73 6.42 9.84 -10.63
C ILE A 73 6.66 9.26 -9.23
N THR A 74 6.27 9.99 -8.18
CA THR A 74 6.41 9.61 -6.77
C THR A 74 5.20 8.80 -6.25
N ARG A 75 4.18 8.56 -7.08
CA ARG A 75 3.01 7.76 -6.70
C ARG A 75 3.44 6.32 -6.36
N SER A 76 3.14 5.88 -5.14
CA SER A 76 3.33 4.49 -4.74
C SER A 76 2.15 3.63 -5.19
N ASN A 77 2.45 2.50 -5.85
CA ASN A 77 1.49 1.45 -6.16
C ASN A 77 1.64 0.22 -5.23
N TYR A 78 2.45 0.32 -4.17
CA TYR A 78 2.75 -0.76 -3.23
C TYR A 78 1.50 -1.50 -2.72
N LYS A 79 0.49 -0.73 -2.29
CA LYS A 79 -0.77 -1.29 -1.77
C LYS A 79 -1.49 -2.16 -2.81
N LYS A 80 -1.49 -1.75 -4.08
CA LYS A 80 -2.09 -2.52 -5.17
C LYS A 80 -1.34 -3.81 -5.42
N LEU A 81 0.00 -3.73 -5.53
CA LEU A 81 0.85 -4.91 -5.71
C LEU A 81 0.70 -5.88 -4.55
N ARG A 82 0.51 -5.39 -3.32
CA ARG A 82 0.28 -6.24 -2.16
C ARG A 82 -1.01 -7.04 -2.28
N TYR A 83 -2.12 -6.43 -2.68
CA TYR A 83 -3.37 -7.16 -2.91
C TYR A 83 -3.21 -8.23 -3.99
N VAL A 84 -2.54 -7.89 -5.10
CA VAL A 84 -2.27 -8.85 -6.19
C VAL A 84 -1.35 -9.98 -5.71
N THR A 85 -0.28 -9.67 -4.98
CA THR A 85 0.66 -10.67 -4.45
C THR A 85 -0.02 -11.64 -3.50
N GLN A 86 -0.91 -11.15 -2.63
CA GLN A 86 -1.71 -12.00 -1.74
C GLN A 86 -2.65 -12.94 -2.51
N MET A 87 -3.29 -12.44 -3.57
CA MET A 87 -4.12 -13.26 -4.45
C MET A 87 -3.30 -14.32 -5.19
N LEU A 88 -2.14 -13.94 -5.74
CA LEU A 88 -1.25 -14.88 -6.42
C LEU A 88 -0.72 -15.95 -5.46
N ASN A 89 -0.35 -15.58 -4.25
CA ASN A 89 0.08 -16.53 -3.22
C ASN A 89 -1.05 -17.49 -2.84
N TYR A 90 -2.28 -16.99 -2.68
CA TYR A 90 -3.44 -17.85 -2.44
C TYR A 90 -3.65 -18.84 -3.58
N PHE A 91 -3.43 -18.46 -4.84
CA PHE A 91 -3.66 -19.36 -5.97
C PHE A 91 -2.52 -20.33 -6.26
N PHE A 92 -1.27 -19.91 -6.12
CA PHE A 92 -0.13 -20.67 -6.64
C PHE A 92 0.78 -21.26 -5.55
N CYS A 93 0.68 -20.76 -4.32
CA CYS A 93 1.64 -21.06 -3.25
C CYS A 93 0.97 -21.73 -2.05
N GLY A 94 1.76 -22.45 -1.26
CA GLY A 94 1.26 -23.18 -0.09
C GLY A 94 0.89 -24.65 -0.39
N PRO A 95 0.33 -25.35 0.62
CA PRO A 95 -0.02 -26.76 0.51
C PRO A 95 -1.09 -27.00 -0.57
N ASP A 96 -1.18 -28.24 -1.04
CA ASP A 96 -2.13 -28.61 -2.08
C ASP A 96 -3.58 -28.50 -1.57
N THR A 97 -4.24 -27.43 -1.97
CA THR A 97 -5.60 -27.07 -1.56
C THR A 97 -6.52 -27.04 -2.78
N PRO A 98 -7.85 -27.16 -2.61
CA PRO A 98 -8.80 -27.07 -3.73
C PRO A 98 -8.70 -25.76 -4.53
N HIS A 99 -8.18 -24.70 -3.91
CA HIS A 99 -7.97 -23.41 -4.54
C HIS A 99 -6.67 -23.33 -5.37
N ARG A 100 -5.71 -24.24 -5.19
CA ARG A 100 -4.43 -24.25 -5.92
C ARG A 100 -4.64 -24.33 -7.43
N ILE A 101 -3.80 -23.60 -8.16
CA ILE A 101 -3.70 -23.64 -9.61
C ILE A 101 -2.24 -23.67 -10.02
N HIS A 102 -1.98 -24.26 -11.19
CA HIS A 102 -0.64 -24.31 -11.79
C HIS A 102 -0.51 -23.37 -12.99
N ARG A 103 -1.64 -22.90 -13.53
CA ARG A 103 -1.68 -22.02 -14.71
C ARG A 103 -2.76 -20.97 -14.55
N PHE A 104 -2.51 -19.78 -15.08
CA PHE A 104 -3.49 -18.69 -15.16
C PHE A 104 -4.80 -19.11 -15.84
N SER A 105 -4.77 -20.06 -16.79
CA SER A 105 -5.96 -20.59 -17.45
C SER A 105 -6.97 -21.25 -16.51
N GLN A 106 -6.56 -21.64 -15.31
CA GLN A 106 -7.42 -22.25 -14.29
C GLN A 106 -8.09 -21.21 -13.38
N ILE A 107 -7.83 -19.91 -13.57
CA ILE A 107 -8.51 -18.85 -12.81
C ILE A 107 -9.95 -18.73 -13.32
N THR A 108 -10.89 -19.20 -12.49
CA THR A 108 -12.34 -19.09 -12.70
C THR A 108 -12.94 -17.98 -11.84
N TYR A 109 -14.17 -17.58 -12.14
CA TYR A 109 -14.92 -16.63 -11.32
C TYR A 109 -15.11 -17.13 -9.87
N GLU A 110 -15.37 -18.43 -9.70
CA GLU A 110 -15.54 -19.09 -8.39
C GLU A 110 -14.27 -18.97 -7.54
N LYS A 111 -13.10 -19.34 -8.07
CA LYS A 111 -11.83 -19.22 -7.33
C LYS A 111 -11.50 -17.79 -6.91
N ILE A 112 -11.84 -16.79 -7.75
CA ILE A 112 -11.67 -15.38 -7.39
C ILE A 112 -12.62 -14.98 -6.25
N THR A 113 -13.87 -15.46 -6.30
CA THR A 113 -14.86 -15.22 -5.24
C THR A 113 -14.41 -15.84 -3.92
N ASP A 114 -13.97 -17.10 -3.95
CA ASP A 114 -13.43 -17.82 -2.79
C ASP A 114 -12.25 -17.07 -2.17
N TYR A 115 -11.33 -16.55 -3.00
CA TYR A 115 -10.23 -15.73 -2.52
C TYR A 115 -10.73 -14.47 -1.80
N PHE A 116 -11.71 -13.75 -2.37
CA PHE A 116 -12.21 -12.53 -1.73
C PHE A 116 -12.94 -12.81 -0.42
N GLU A 117 -13.68 -13.91 -0.34
CA GLU A 117 -14.28 -14.35 0.92
C GLU A 117 -13.23 -14.71 1.96
N HIS A 118 -12.23 -15.51 1.58
CA HIS A 118 -11.10 -15.88 2.44
C HIS A 118 -10.36 -14.63 2.94
N TYR A 119 -10.06 -13.70 2.03
CA TYR A 119 -9.39 -12.43 2.35
C TYR A 119 -10.20 -11.58 3.36
N ALA A 120 -11.52 -11.53 3.21
CA ALA A 120 -12.40 -10.77 4.10
C ALA A 120 -12.59 -11.41 5.50
N LYS A 121 -12.55 -12.75 5.56
CA LYS A 121 -12.85 -13.53 6.77
C LYS A 121 -11.62 -13.95 7.58
N ILE A 122 -10.41 -13.66 7.12
CA ILE A 122 -9.18 -13.96 7.87
C ILE A 122 -8.54 -12.68 8.39
N PRO A 123 -8.01 -12.67 9.63
CA PRO A 123 -7.23 -11.56 10.14
C PRO A 123 -6.01 -11.26 9.26
N SER A 124 -5.65 -9.99 9.12
CA SER A 124 -4.42 -9.62 8.42
C SER A 124 -3.21 -10.04 9.25
N GLU A 125 -2.32 -10.86 8.69
CA GLU A 125 -1.06 -11.31 9.32
C GLU A 125 -0.25 -10.15 9.92
N ARG A 126 -0.31 -8.96 9.29
CA ARG A 126 0.43 -7.78 9.73
C ARG A 126 -0.19 -7.10 10.97
N THR A 127 -1.52 -7.16 11.11
CA THR A 127 -2.25 -6.36 12.11
C THR A 127 -2.94 -7.22 13.16
N GLY A 128 -3.10 -8.52 12.92
CA GLY A 128 -3.90 -9.44 13.73
C GLY A 128 -5.40 -9.11 13.73
N ARG A 129 -5.86 -8.16 12.91
CA ARG A 129 -7.25 -7.67 12.87
C ARG A 129 -7.92 -8.04 11.56
N TYR A 130 -9.24 -8.19 11.60
CA TYR A 130 -10.08 -8.26 10.40
C TYR A 130 -9.95 -6.99 9.55
N ARG A 131 -10.21 -7.12 8.25
CA ARG A 131 -10.09 -6.02 7.30
C ARG A 131 -11.36 -5.18 7.27
N THR A 132 -11.19 -3.87 7.10
CA THR A 132 -12.31 -2.95 6.93
C THR A 132 -13.06 -3.23 5.61
N GLN A 133 -14.33 -2.85 5.53
CA GLN A 133 -15.10 -2.88 4.28
C GLN A 133 -14.37 -2.12 3.14
N LEU A 134 -13.71 -1.01 3.47
CA LEU A 134 -12.93 -0.23 2.50
C LEU A 134 -11.73 -1.03 1.98
N GLN A 135 -10.97 -1.70 2.85
CA GLN A 135 -9.82 -2.52 2.46
C GLN A 135 -10.23 -3.71 1.59
N VAL A 136 -11.35 -4.37 1.93
CA VAL A 136 -11.91 -5.46 1.13
C VAL A 136 -12.34 -4.94 -0.23
N SER A 137 -13.05 -3.81 -0.29
CA SER A 137 -13.52 -3.20 -1.53
C SER A 137 -12.36 -2.78 -2.45
N GLU A 138 -11.30 -2.19 -1.90
CA GLU A 138 -10.08 -1.85 -2.65
C GLU A 138 -9.34 -3.10 -3.16
N CYS A 139 -9.30 -4.17 -2.36
CA CYS A 139 -8.70 -5.45 -2.77
C CYS A 139 -9.47 -6.06 -3.94
N ILE A 140 -10.80 -6.14 -3.84
CA ILE A 140 -11.68 -6.62 -4.92
C ILE A 140 -11.41 -5.81 -6.19
N LEU A 141 -11.53 -4.48 -6.12
CA LEU A 141 -11.32 -3.61 -7.28
C LEU A 141 -9.93 -3.81 -7.93
N THR A 142 -8.88 -3.83 -7.10
CA THR A 142 -7.50 -3.97 -7.60
C THR A 142 -7.28 -5.32 -8.27
N CYS A 143 -7.69 -6.41 -7.63
CA CYS A 143 -7.52 -7.75 -8.15
C CYS A 143 -8.38 -8.00 -9.40
N THR A 144 -9.64 -7.55 -9.41
CA THR A 144 -10.50 -7.61 -10.60
C THR A 144 -9.87 -6.85 -11.77
N GLN A 145 -9.27 -5.69 -11.52
CA GLN A 145 -8.62 -4.91 -12.57
C GLN A 145 -7.31 -5.53 -13.05
N PHE A 146 -6.54 -6.17 -12.17
CA PHE A 146 -5.38 -6.98 -12.55
C PHE A 146 -5.78 -8.11 -13.50
N VAL A 147 -6.82 -8.88 -13.17
CA VAL A 147 -7.34 -9.97 -14.03
C VAL A 147 -7.84 -9.43 -15.37
N ASP A 148 -8.58 -8.31 -15.38
CA ASP A 148 -9.03 -7.66 -16.62
C ASP A 148 -7.85 -7.18 -17.50
N ASN A 149 -6.75 -6.73 -16.90
CA ASN A 149 -5.55 -6.34 -17.63
C ASN A 149 -4.81 -7.56 -18.20
N LEU A 150 -4.78 -8.70 -17.50
CA LEU A 150 -4.26 -9.96 -18.07
C LEU A 150 -5.08 -10.39 -19.29
N LEU A 151 -6.41 -10.31 -19.21
CA LEU A 151 -7.32 -10.62 -20.33
C LEU A 151 -7.07 -9.72 -21.55
N LYS A 152 -6.88 -8.41 -21.34
CA LYS A 152 -6.60 -7.45 -22.42
C LYS A 152 -5.29 -7.74 -23.16
N ASP A 153 -4.29 -8.27 -22.46
CA ASP A 153 -3.00 -8.64 -23.02
C ASP A 153 -3.01 -10.04 -23.67
N GLY A 154 -4.20 -10.67 -23.78
CA GLY A 154 -4.38 -11.96 -24.45
C GLY A 154 -3.99 -13.18 -23.61
N ILE A 155 -3.77 -13.01 -22.31
CA ILE A 155 -3.49 -14.15 -21.42
C ILE A 155 -4.77 -14.98 -21.29
N LYS A 156 -4.65 -16.28 -21.59
CA LYS A 156 -5.77 -17.23 -21.52
C LYS A 156 -6.17 -17.45 -20.06
N LEU A 157 -7.35 -16.97 -19.68
CA LEU A 157 -8.02 -17.21 -18.40
C LEU A 157 -9.37 -17.88 -18.66
N ALA A 158 -9.88 -18.68 -17.72
CA ALA A 158 -11.22 -19.25 -17.83
C ALA A 158 -12.32 -18.21 -17.59
N VAL A 159 -12.06 -17.26 -16.68
CA VAL A 159 -12.98 -16.15 -16.39
C VAL A 159 -13.09 -15.15 -17.55
N LYS A 160 -14.31 -14.69 -17.83
CA LYS A 160 -14.62 -13.70 -18.87
C LYS A 160 -14.84 -12.32 -18.27
N LYS A 161 -14.60 -11.29 -19.07
CA LYS A 161 -14.79 -9.88 -18.68
C LYS A 161 -16.21 -9.56 -18.19
N LYS A 162 -17.23 -10.20 -18.76
CA LYS A 162 -18.64 -10.01 -18.36
C LYS A 162 -18.95 -10.56 -16.96
N GLU A 163 -18.18 -11.54 -16.50
CA GLU A 163 -18.34 -12.13 -15.17
C GLU A 163 -17.68 -11.25 -14.11
N LEU A 164 -16.57 -10.57 -14.46
CA LEU A 164 -15.82 -9.70 -13.57
C LEU A 164 -16.53 -8.37 -13.24
N TRP A 165 -17.30 -7.83 -14.19
CA TRP A 165 -17.83 -6.48 -14.12
C TRP A 165 -19.33 -6.41 -14.38
N LYS A 166 -20.04 -5.62 -13.58
CA LYS A 166 -21.44 -5.25 -13.83
C LYS A 166 -21.60 -3.74 -13.97
N LYS A 167 -22.62 -3.32 -14.70
CA LYS A 167 -23.02 -1.91 -14.78
C LYS A 167 -23.96 -1.62 -13.62
N GLU A 168 -23.69 -0.54 -12.91
CA GLU A 168 -24.53 -0.04 -11.83
C GLU A 168 -24.81 1.44 -12.08
N GLU A 169 -26.08 1.84 -12.01
CA GLU A 169 -26.47 3.24 -12.10
C GLU A 169 -26.26 3.89 -10.74
N LYS A 170 -25.35 4.87 -10.68
CA LYS A 170 -25.16 5.70 -9.48
C LYS A 170 -25.70 7.09 -9.72
N LEU A 171 -26.44 7.60 -8.74
CA LEU A 171 -26.86 8.99 -8.67
C LEU A 171 -25.75 9.77 -7.99
N GLU A 172 -25.06 10.61 -8.75
CA GLU A 172 -24.01 11.48 -8.22
C GLU A 172 -24.61 12.88 -7.99
N ARG A 173 -24.38 13.46 -6.81
CA ARG A 173 -24.78 14.85 -6.53
C ARG A 173 -23.81 15.79 -7.24
N GLN A 174 -24.32 16.67 -8.08
CA GLN A 174 -23.53 17.80 -8.56
C GLN A 174 -23.37 18.84 -7.45
N GLY A 175 -22.15 19.36 -7.28
CA GLY A 175 -21.90 20.47 -6.36
C GLY A 175 -22.35 21.80 -6.97
N GLY A 176 -23.08 22.60 -6.16
CA GLY A 176 -23.40 24.00 -6.42
C GLY A 176 -24.90 24.31 -6.49
N GLN A 177 -25.49 24.74 -5.35
CA GLN A 177 -26.82 25.34 -5.07
C GLN A 177 -28.11 24.75 -5.69
N ILE A 178 -28.07 24.01 -6.80
CA ILE A 178 -29.23 23.40 -7.45
C ILE A 178 -29.11 21.89 -7.27
N ARG A 179 -30.16 21.28 -6.69
CA ARG A 179 -30.25 19.84 -6.43
C ARG A 179 -30.50 19.06 -7.74
N SER A 180 -29.52 19.03 -8.63
CA SER A 180 -29.53 18.14 -9.80
C SER A 180 -28.77 16.84 -9.48
N PHE A 181 -29.40 15.71 -9.75
CA PHE A 181 -28.76 14.38 -9.73
C PHE A 181 -28.53 13.97 -11.17
N GLN A 182 -27.29 13.67 -11.54
CA GLN A 182 -26.99 13.05 -12.83
C GLN A 182 -26.86 11.54 -12.66
N LYS A 183 -27.54 10.78 -13.53
CA LYS A 183 -27.35 9.33 -13.65
C LYS A 183 -26.00 9.08 -14.30
N LYS A 184 -25.09 8.43 -13.57
CA LYS A 184 -23.80 7.99 -14.11
C LYS A 184 -23.75 6.48 -14.06
N VAL A 185 -23.52 5.87 -15.22
CA VAL A 185 -23.34 4.41 -15.31
C VAL A 185 -21.90 4.11 -14.90
N ALA A 186 -21.73 3.54 -13.71
CA ALA A 186 -20.44 3.07 -13.22
C ALA A 186 -20.27 1.58 -13.54
N THR A 187 -19.07 1.19 -13.94
CA THR A 187 -18.70 -0.22 -14.03
C THR A 187 -18.07 -0.63 -12.71
N ILE A 188 -18.68 -1.58 -12.01
CA ILE A 188 -18.22 -2.05 -10.70
C ILE A 188 -17.90 -3.54 -10.74
N PRO A 189 -17.02 -4.04 -9.86
CA PRO A 189 -16.77 -5.47 -9.75
C PRO A 189 -18.05 -6.23 -9.43
N ASN A 190 -18.29 -7.33 -10.14
CA ASN A 190 -19.46 -8.17 -9.95
C ASN A 190 -19.19 -9.26 -8.91
N PHE A 191 -18.88 -8.87 -7.68
CA PHE A 191 -18.65 -9.79 -6.56
C PHE A 191 -19.51 -9.37 -5.37
N HIS A 192 -20.06 -10.35 -4.65
CA HIS A 192 -20.76 -10.12 -3.39
C HIS A 192 -19.99 -10.80 -2.28
N VAL A 193 -19.41 -10.02 -1.37
CA VAL A 193 -18.53 -10.50 -0.31
C VAL A 193 -18.94 -9.87 1.01
N THR A 194 -19.08 -10.70 2.04
CA THR A 194 -19.38 -10.26 3.41
C THR A 194 -18.10 -10.14 4.23
N CYS A 195 -18.00 -9.11 5.07
CA CYS A 195 -16.87 -8.89 5.97
C CYS A 195 -17.36 -8.74 7.41
N PHE A 196 -16.52 -9.10 8.38
CA PHE A 196 -16.81 -8.86 9.80
C PHE A 196 -16.93 -7.35 10.08
N SER A 197 -17.91 -6.97 10.88
CA SER A 197 -18.07 -5.59 11.32
C SER A 197 -16.90 -5.21 12.23
N GLU A 198 -16.24 -4.09 11.95
CA GLU A 198 -15.30 -3.54 12.92
C GLU A 198 -16.08 -2.93 14.09
N GLU A 199 -15.79 -3.38 15.31
CA GLU A 199 -16.08 -2.57 16.48
C GLU A 199 -15.22 -1.31 16.42
N LYS A 200 -15.86 -0.18 16.15
CA LYS A 200 -15.18 1.12 16.24
C LYS A 200 -14.80 1.33 17.70
N GLN A 201 -13.52 1.12 18.00
CA GLN A 201 -12.96 1.51 19.28
C GLN A 201 -13.25 3.02 19.48
N PRO A 202 -13.73 3.43 20.67
CA PRO A 202 -13.99 4.83 20.94
C PRO A 202 -12.70 5.62 20.73
N ILE A 203 -12.72 6.56 19.80
CA ILE A 203 -11.59 7.43 19.54
C ILE A 203 -11.58 8.48 20.66
N PHE A 204 -10.57 8.45 21.52
CA PHE A 204 -10.23 9.59 22.35
C PHE A 204 -9.70 10.68 21.44
N ARG A 205 -10.56 11.65 21.11
CA ARG A 205 -10.21 12.73 20.16
C ARG A 205 -9.23 13.73 20.75
N ASP A 206 -9.39 14.03 22.04
CA ASP A 206 -8.62 15.08 22.71
C ASP A 206 -7.92 14.57 23.95
N ILE A 207 -6.67 14.99 24.11
CA ILE A 207 -5.88 14.76 25.32
C ILE A 207 -6.13 15.94 26.27
N PRO A 208 -6.51 15.72 27.54
CA PRO A 208 -6.66 16.81 28.50
C PRO A 208 -5.36 17.59 28.70
N ASN A 209 -5.42 18.91 28.82
CA ASN A 209 -4.24 19.78 28.97
C ASN A 209 -3.31 19.36 30.12
N LYS A 210 -3.86 18.90 31.25
CA LYS A 210 -3.07 18.41 32.39
C LYS A 210 -2.20 17.20 32.02
N VAL A 211 -2.73 16.29 31.19
CA VAL A 211 -2.02 15.11 30.71
C VAL A 211 -0.93 15.54 29.72
N LEU A 212 -1.26 16.43 28.77
CA LEU A 212 -0.30 16.95 27.80
C LEU A 212 0.89 17.64 28.48
N GLN A 213 0.63 18.51 29.47
CA GLN A 213 1.68 19.16 30.25
C GLN A 213 2.59 18.15 30.96
N ARG A 214 2.00 17.10 31.54
CA ARG A 214 2.76 16.03 32.19
C ARG A 214 3.63 15.26 31.19
N MET A 215 3.12 15.00 29.99
CA MET A 215 3.90 14.37 28.92
C MET A 215 5.10 15.24 28.52
N PHE A 216 4.92 16.56 28.35
CA PHE A 216 6.03 17.46 28.07
C PHE A 216 7.07 17.47 29.19
N GLN A 217 6.66 17.54 30.46
CA GLN A 217 7.59 17.48 31.60
C GLN A 217 8.45 16.20 31.59
N LEU A 218 7.84 15.06 31.29
CA LEU A 218 8.56 13.78 31.19
C LEU A 218 9.48 13.75 29.97
N ALA A 219 9.03 14.26 28.83
CA ALA A 219 9.86 14.35 27.62
C ALA A 219 11.08 15.25 27.85
N PHE A 220 10.90 16.44 28.43
CA PHE A 220 12.01 17.33 28.78
C PHE A 220 13.02 16.65 29.71
N ARG A 221 12.56 15.84 30.67
CA ARG A 221 13.42 15.20 31.66
C ARG A 221 14.16 13.98 31.12
N TYR A 222 13.51 13.14 30.32
CA TYR A 222 14.03 11.81 29.96
C TYR A 222 14.30 11.63 28.46
N MET A 223 13.63 12.39 27.59
CA MET A 223 13.73 12.25 26.13
C MET A 223 13.62 13.62 25.44
N PRO A 224 14.59 14.54 25.67
CA PRO A 224 14.48 15.93 25.22
C PRO A 224 14.33 16.06 23.70
N TYR A 225 14.86 15.10 22.93
CA TYR A 225 14.72 15.04 21.48
C TYR A 225 13.27 14.83 20.98
N LEU A 226 12.34 14.39 21.84
CA LEU A 226 10.92 14.25 21.49
C LEU A 226 10.12 15.55 21.68
N VAL A 227 10.66 16.53 22.39
CA VAL A 227 9.93 17.77 22.72
C VAL A 227 9.46 18.49 21.47
N MET A 228 10.34 18.68 20.49
CA MET A 228 9.99 19.39 19.25
C MET A 228 8.97 18.60 18.40
N PRO A 229 9.15 17.29 18.11
CA PRO A 229 8.10 16.48 17.46
C PRO A 229 6.76 16.48 18.20
N MET A 230 6.77 16.47 19.54
CA MET A 230 5.57 16.56 20.36
C MET A 230 4.89 17.92 20.23
N ALA A 231 5.65 19.01 20.23
CA ALA A 231 5.12 20.36 20.03
C ALA A 231 4.50 20.52 18.63
N LEU A 232 5.19 20.03 17.59
CA LEU A 232 4.69 20.02 16.21
C LEU A 232 3.38 19.23 16.08
N GLY A 233 3.29 18.06 16.71
CA GLY A 233 2.07 17.25 16.69
C GLY A 233 0.92 17.86 17.48
N ALA A 234 1.21 18.38 18.68
CA ALA A 234 0.18 18.89 19.60
C ALA A 234 -0.37 20.27 19.20
N PHE A 235 0.49 21.17 18.70
CA PHE A 235 0.11 22.57 18.45
C PHE A 235 -0.04 22.90 16.97
N ALA A 236 0.79 22.32 16.11
CA ALA A 236 0.73 22.56 14.66
C ALA A 236 0.02 21.41 13.91
N GLY A 237 -0.42 20.37 14.62
CA GLY A 237 -1.19 19.26 14.05
C GLY A 237 -0.39 18.40 13.06
N LEU A 238 0.94 18.44 13.11
CA LEU A 238 1.77 17.65 12.20
C LEU A 238 1.65 16.16 12.53
N ARG A 239 1.50 15.33 11.50
CA ARG A 239 1.56 13.88 11.66
C ARG A 239 2.99 13.45 12.01
N PRO A 240 3.20 12.31 12.68
CA PRO A 240 4.56 11.86 13.03
C PRO A 240 5.53 11.80 11.84
N GLY A 241 5.05 11.44 10.63
CA GLY A 241 5.87 11.45 9.42
C GLY A 241 6.22 12.86 8.94
N GLU A 242 5.32 13.83 9.11
CA GLU A 242 5.56 15.24 8.77
C GLU A 242 6.57 15.86 9.75
N CYS A 243 6.48 15.56 11.05
CA CYS A 243 7.46 16.00 12.04
C CYS A 243 8.88 15.54 11.69
N CYS A 244 9.01 14.31 11.19
CA CYS A 244 10.30 13.75 10.75
C CYS A 244 10.81 14.33 9.42
N GLN A 245 10.05 15.18 8.74
CA GLN A 245 10.43 15.82 7.47
C GLN A 245 10.79 17.30 7.64
N VAL A 246 10.63 17.87 8.85
CA VAL A 246 11.03 19.24 9.15
C VAL A 246 12.56 19.36 9.14
N GLN A 247 13.08 20.29 8.36
CA GLN A 247 14.51 20.60 8.27
C GLN A 247 14.88 21.86 9.05
N GLN A 248 16.18 22.08 9.24
CA GLN A 248 16.70 23.31 9.83
C GLN A 248 16.49 24.52 8.90
N GLU A 249 16.47 25.71 9.50
CA GLU A 249 16.20 26.98 8.81
C GLU A 249 17.14 27.25 7.62
N PHE A 250 18.43 26.94 7.74
CA PHE A 250 19.40 27.18 6.66
C PHE A 250 19.19 26.30 5.41
N VAL A 251 18.44 25.19 5.53
CA VAL A 251 18.04 24.34 4.40
C VAL A 251 16.65 24.72 3.86
N GLY A 252 16.05 25.77 4.44
CA GLY A 252 14.70 26.23 4.15
C GLY A 252 13.60 25.37 4.78
N GLY A 253 13.89 24.67 5.89
CA GLY A 253 12.93 23.76 6.53
C GLY A 253 11.89 24.42 7.41
N PHE A 254 12.30 25.37 8.27
CA PHE A 254 11.38 26.27 8.97
C PHE A 254 11.90 27.70 8.92
N GLN A 255 11.00 28.67 8.97
CA GLN A 255 11.31 30.09 8.88
C GLN A 255 10.66 30.82 10.05
N CYS A 256 11.46 31.60 10.77
CA CYS A 256 10.97 32.45 11.85
C CYS A 256 10.78 33.88 11.34
N GLN A 257 9.57 34.43 11.52
CA GLN A 257 9.27 35.82 11.20
C GLN A 257 9.28 36.64 12.47
N TYR A 258 10.09 37.70 12.50
CA TYR A 258 10.20 38.61 13.64
C TYR A 258 9.64 39.99 13.28
N VAL A 259 8.85 40.57 14.18
CA VAL A 259 8.34 41.93 14.09
C VAL A 259 8.75 42.68 15.35
N ALA A 260 9.48 43.80 15.20
CA ALA A 260 10.04 44.57 16.32
C ALA A 260 10.82 43.71 17.34
N GLY A 261 11.60 42.74 16.86
CA GLY A 261 12.40 41.83 17.69
C GLY A 261 11.62 40.72 18.40
N ARG A 262 10.30 40.62 18.19
CA ARG A 262 9.46 39.55 18.75
C ARG A 262 9.10 38.52 17.68
N LEU A 263 9.15 37.24 18.04
CA LEU A 263 8.72 36.16 17.16
C LEU A 263 7.21 36.30 16.89
N HIS A 264 6.86 36.47 15.62
CA HIS A 264 5.50 36.67 15.16
C HIS A 264 4.91 35.39 14.56
N ALA A 265 5.68 34.66 13.76
CA ALA A 265 5.24 33.43 13.11
C ALA A 265 6.41 32.46 12.91
N VAL A 266 6.09 31.16 12.88
CA VAL A 266 7.01 30.11 12.46
C VAL A 266 6.34 29.34 11.33
N THR A 267 6.98 29.28 10.16
CA THR A 267 6.46 28.54 9.01
C THR A 267 7.32 27.32 8.74
N PHE A 268 6.72 26.13 8.66
CA PHE A 268 7.36 24.88 8.28
C PHE A 268 7.09 24.57 6.81
N ASP A 269 8.13 24.30 6.03
CA ASP A 269 8.00 23.89 4.63
C ASP A 269 7.87 22.36 4.54
N LEU A 270 6.65 21.90 4.24
CA LEU A 270 6.30 20.50 3.98
C LEU A 270 5.88 20.31 2.52
N THR A 271 6.38 21.12 1.59
CA THR A 271 5.97 21.05 0.18
C THR A 271 6.55 19.87 -0.57
N ARG A 272 7.61 19.23 -0.05
CA ARG A 272 8.31 18.11 -0.70
C ARG A 272 8.84 17.10 0.31
N ASN A 273 8.82 15.82 -0.05
CA ASN A 273 9.52 14.78 0.68
C ASN A 273 11.00 14.82 0.31
N ARG A 274 11.87 15.03 1.29
CA ARG A 274 13.32 15.11 1.07
C ARG A 274 14.01 13.88 1.63
N GLN A 275 15.13 13.51 1.02
CA GLN A 275 16.01 12.47 1.57
C GLN A 275 16.83 13.06 2.72
N LEU A 276 16.44 12.73 3.96
CA LEU A 276 17.15 13.19 5.16
C LEU A 276 18.27 12.24 5.62
N ARG A 277 18.17 10.96 5.26
CA ARG A 277 19.18 9.96 5.63
C ARG A 277 20.19 9.76 4.51
N SER A 278 21.46 9.65 4.90
CA SER A 278 22.58 9.37 4.00
C SER A 278 22.48 7.99 3.35
N ASP A 279 21.86 7.01 4.03
CA ASP A 279 21.64 5.65 3.53
C ASP A 279 20.43 5.51 2.58
N GLY A 280 19.78 6.61 2.23
CA GLY A 280 18.63 6.62 1.32
C GLY A 280 17.35 6.01 1.90
N VAL A 281 17.32 5.64 3.18
CA VAL A 281 16.11 5.18 3.84
C VAL A 281 15.15 6.35 4.06
N SER A 282 13.89 6.17 3.68
CA SER A 282 12.87 7.21 3.82
C SER A 282 12.50 7.47 5.30
N THR A 283 12.44 8.73 5.71
CA THR A 283 12.06 9.19 7.05
C THR A 283 10.54 9.34 7.26
N LYS A 284 9.76 8.43 6.65
CA LYS A 284 8.30 8.54 6.42
C LYS A 284 7.92 9.75 5.55
N SER A 285 6.80 9.64 4.85
CA SER A 285 6.37 10.63 3.86
C SER A 285 5.40 11.65 4.46
N ILE A 286 5.45 12.87 3.94
CA ILE A 286 4.39 13.88 4.04
C ILE A 286 3.18 13.36 3.28
N GLU A 287 2.04 13.32 3.96
CA GLU A 287 0.77 12.92 3.37
C GLU A 287 0.03 14.09 2.71
N TRP A 288 0.21 15.31 3.23
CA TRP A 288 -0.39 16.52 2.65
C TRP A 288 0.63 17.66 2.53
N TYR A 289 1.02 17.96 1.28
CA TYR A 289 2.09 18.90 0.96
C TYR A 289 1.62 20.36 1.12
N ARG A 290 2.32 21.14 1.95
CA ARG A 290 1.95 22.53 2.28
C ARG A 290 3.08 23.32 2.93
N LYS A 291 2.86 24.60 3.14
CA LYS A 291 3.52 25.37 4.21
C LYS A 291 2.59 25.44 5.41
N GLN A 292 3.09 25.07 6.59
CA GLN A 292 2.34 25.07 7.85
C GLN A 292 2.81 26.26 8.69
N ASN A 293 1.89 27.14 9.08
CA ASN A 293 2.16 28.20 10.07
C ASN A 293 1.78 27.72 11.48
#